data_AF-A0A0Q8P486-F1
#
_entry.id   AF-A0A0Q8P486-F1
#
_cell.length_a   1.000
_cell.length_b   1.000
_cell.length_c   1.000
_cell.angle_alpha   90.00
_cell.angle_beta   90.00
_cell.angle_gamma   90.00
#
_symmetry.space_group_name_H-M   'P 1'
#
loop_
_entity.id
_entity.type
_entity.pdbx_description
1 polymer ?
#
loop_
_entity_poly.entity_id
_entity_poly.type
_entity_poly.pdbx_seq_one_letter_code
_entity_poly.pdbx_strand_id
1 'polypeptide(L)'
;METGPDFELLKDAYAIIDGIPENAISLEKLQSTRGETLEHGTTCSPAGWLALHPRFNELGLSMSDDGEHLMLSGNLVDDASPALVMTQLFGLPPSDAEHLFGKRDTYTLGDDSGLSDKRLWQRELRDYLKSHGQLDSDFEERLETRGPFADPVNPSELRAL
;
A
#
# COMPACT_ATOMS: atom_id res chain seq x y z
N MET A 1 1.16 -22.41 -13.38
CA MET A 1 0.91 -21.08 -12.78
C MET A 1 0.89 -21.31 -11.29
N GLU A 2 1.79 -20.68 -10.54
CA GLU A 2 1.71 -20.69 -9.09
C GLU A 2 0.41 -19.99 -8.70
N THR A 3 -0.54 -20.75 -8.13
CA THR A 3 -1.90 -20.30 -7.82
C THR A 3 -1.96 -19.67 -6.43
N GLY A 4 -0.96 -18.87 -6.07
CA GLY A 4 -0.82 -18.32 -4.72
C GLY A 4 -0.34 -16.87 -4.73
N PRO A 5 -0.40 -16.19 -3.57
CA PRO A 5 0.02 -14.80 -3.46
C PRO A 5 1.48 -14.59 -3.86
N ASP A 6 1.75 -13.49 -4.56
CA ASP A 6 3.10 -13.01 -4.84
C ASP A 6 3.62 -12.26 -3.61
N PHE A 7 4.22 -13.02 -2.70
CA PHE A 7 4.72 -12.50 -1.43
C PHE A 7 5.91 -11.54 -1.60
N GLU A 8 6.74 -11.72 -2.62
CA GLU A 8 7.83 -10.78 -2.89
C GLU A 8 7.28 -9.43 -3.36
N LEU A 9 6.27 -9.45 -4.23
CA LEU A 9 5.60 -8.22 -4.65
C LEU A 9 4.89 -7.52 -3.48
N LEU A 10 4.32 -8.27 -2.53
CA LEU A 10 3.75 -7.71 -1.29
C LEU A 10 4.81 -7.07 -0.38
N LYS A 11 6.00 -7.68 -0.25
CA LYS A 11 7.14 -7.09 0.49
C LYS A 11 7.63 -5.80 -0.19
N ASP A 12 7.66 -5.77 -1.52
CA ASP A 12 8.00 -4.57 -2.28
C ASP A 12 6.97 -3.45 -2.06
N ALA A 13 5.67 -3.79 -2.09
CA ALA A 13 4.61 -2.85 -1.77
C ALA A 13 4.79 -2.28 -0.35
N TYR A 14 5.10 -3.14 0.64
CA TYR A 14 5.40 -2.71 2.00
C TYR A 14 6.53 -1.67 2.02
N ALA A 15 7.66 -1.96 1.36
CA ALA A 15 8.83 -1.09 1.35
C ALA A 15 8.57 0.27 0.69
N ILE A 16 7.78 0.30 -0.39
CA ILE A 16 7.37 1.53 -1.07
C ILE A 16 6.54 2.39 -0.12
N ILE A 17 5.49 1.82 0.49
CA ILE A 17 4.62 2.57 1.40
C ILE A 17 5.38 3.01 2.66
N ASP A 18 6.34 2.22 3.13
CA ASP A 18 7.23 2.61 4.24
C ASP A 18 8.06 3.86 3.92
N GLY A 19 8.41 4.09 2.66
CA GLY A 19 9.11 5.31 2.22
C GLY A 19 8.24 6.57 2.18
N ILE A 20 6.91 6.45 2.29
CA ILE A 20 5.98 7.58 2.12
C ILE A 20 5.67 8.23 3.48
N PRO A 21 5.63 9.58 3.60
CA PRO A 21 5.26 10.27 4.84
C PRO A 21 3.89 9.83 5.38
N GLU A 22 3.72 9.77 6.70
CA GLU A 22 2.46 9.30 7.31
C GLU A 22 1.25 10.15 6.91
N ASN A 23 1.42 11.47 6.78
CA ASN A 23 0.37 12.41 6.38
C ASN A 23 0.00 12.34 4.89
N ALA A 24 0.76 11.59 4.08
CA ALA A 24 0.49 11.36 2.67
C ALA A 24 -0.28 10.05 2.41
N ILE A 25 -0.56 9.25 3.46
CA ILE A 25 -1.36 8.03 3.37
C ILE A 25 -2.76 8.25 3.96
N SER A 26 -3.80 7.83 3.23
CA SER A 26 -5.19 7.80 3.73
C SER A 26 -5.92 6.55 3.24
N LEU A 27 -6.51 5.77 4.15
CA LEU A 27 -7.28 4.57 3.79
C LEU A 27 -8.72 4.86 3.31
N GLU A 28 -9.11 6.13 3.22
CA GLU A 28 -10.48 6.50 2.86
C GLU A 28 -10.73 6.50 1.35
N LYS A 29 -9.76 6.97 0.55
CA LYS A 29 -9.86 7.07 -0.90
C LYS A 29 -8.56 6.69 -1.59
N LEU A 30 -8.66 6.21 -2.83
CA LEU A 30 -7.50 5.96 -3.68
C LEU A 30 -6.64 7.21 -3.83
N GLN A 31 -7.25 8.34 -4.16
CA GLN A 31 -6.64 9.66 -4.15
C GLN A 31 -7.55 10.65 -3.42
N SER A 32 -7.12 11.14 -2.26
CA SER A 32 -7.84 12.13 -1.44
C SER A 32 -7.44 13.56 -1.80
N THR A 33 -6.19 13.77 -2.19
CA THR A 33 -5.69 15.08 -2.64
C THR A 33 -4.63 14.86 -3.70
N ARG A 34 -4.61 15.70 -4.74
CA ARG A 34 -3.58 15.70 -5.77
C ARG A 34 -2.71 16.94 -5.59
N GLY A 35 -1.46 16.70 -5.27
CA GLY A 35 -0.43 17.72 -5.16
C GLY A 35 0.22 18.06 -6.48
N GLU A 36 0.95 19.18 -6.53
CA GLU A 36 1.83 19.50 -7.67
C GLU A 36 3.00 18.49 -7.76
N THR A 37 3.38 17.89 -6.64
CA THR A 37 4.38 16.82 -6.55
C THR A 37 3.95 15.75 -5.54
N LEU A 38 4.64 14.60 -5.51
CA LEU A 38 4.40 13.52 -4.54
C LEU A 38 4.57 14.01 -3.09
N GLU A 39 5.51 14.92 -2.85
CA GLU A 39 5.78 15.48 -1.51
C GLU A 39 4.87 16.66 -1.15
N HIS A 40 4.29 17.33 -2.15
CA HIS A 40 3.53 18.57 -1.93
C HIS A 40 2.05 18.37 -2.22
N GLY A 41 1.34 17.79 -1.23
CA GLY A 41 -0.12 17.78 -1.21
C GLY A 41 -0.79 16.58 -1.87
N THR A 42 -0.04 15.57 -2.31
CA THR A 42 -0.66 14.31 -2.75
C THR A 42 -0.93 13.43 -1.53
N THR A 43 -2.18 12.99 -1.38
CA THR A 43 -2.60 12.04 -0.36
C THR A 43 -3.39 10.92 -1.02
N CYS A 44 -2.91 9.68 -0.90
CA CYS A 44 -3.49 8.50 -1.52
C CYS A 44 -3.56 7.34 -0.54
N SER A 45 -4.41 6.35 -0.82
CA SER A 45 -4.33 5.05 -0.14
C SER A 45 -3.07 4.29 -0.55
N PRO A 46 -2.69 3.23 0.19
CA PRO A 46 -1.60 2.36 -0.23
C PRO A 46 -1.77 1.89 -1.67
N ALA A 47 -2.99 1.47 -2.04
CA ALA A 47 -3.32 1.08 -3.39
C ALA A 47 -3.13 2.20 -4.42
N GLY A 48 -3.54 3.43 -4.09
CA GLY A 48 -3.35 4.60 -4.95
C GLY A 48 -1.87 4.96 -5.13
N TRP A 49 -1.07 4.86 -4.07
CA TRP A 49 0.38 5.08 -4.15
C TRP A 49 1.10 4.05 -5.01
N LEU A 50 0.71 2.78 -4.91
CA LEU A 50 1.24 1.74 -5.79
C LEU A 50 0.89 2.04 -7.25
N ALA A 51 -0.32 2.51 -7.54
CA ALA A 51 -0.74 2.89 -8.89
C ALA A 51 -0.04 4.15 -9.46
N LEU A 52 0.71 4.88 -8.64
CA LEU A 52 1.58 5.98 -9.07
C LEU A 52 3.04 5.55 -9.20
N HIS A 53 3.40 4.36 -8.69
CA HIS A 53 4.78 3.91 -8.63
C HIS A 53 5.22 3.25 -9.95
N PRO A 54 6.36 3.66 -10.57
CA PRO A 54 6.77 3.17 -11.89
C PRO A 54 6.81 1.65 -12.02
N ARG A 55 7.32 0.96 -10.99
CA ARG A 55 7.39 -0.51 -10.96
C ARG A 55 6.01 -1.18 -11.09
N PHE A 56 4.99 -0.61 -10.47
CA PHE A 56 3.63 -1.16 -10.53
C PHE A 56 2.92 -0.75 -11.84
N ASN A 57 3.27 0.40 -12.40
CA ASN A 57 2.85 0.80 -13.74
C ASN A 57 3.38 -0.16 -14.81
N GLU A 58 4.61 -0.67 -14.67
CA GLU A 58 5.17 -1.71 -15.56
C GLU A 58 4.41 -3.04 -15.45
N LEU A 59 3.85 -3.35 -14.28
CA LEU A 59 2.94 -4.48 -14.06
C LEU A 59 1.50 -4.20 -14.54
N GLY A 60 1.26 -3.01 -15.09
CA GLY A 60 -0.01 -2.57 -15.64
C GLY A 60 -0.98 -1.97 -14.63
N LEU A 61 -0.58 -1.77 -13.36
CA LEU A 61 -1.41 -1.06 -12.39
C LEU A 61 -1.35 0.44 -12.68
N SER A 62 -2.50 1.09 -12.83
CA SER A 62 -2.57 2.53 -12.95
C SER A 62 -3.84 3.08 -12.29
N MET A 63 -3.90 4.40 -12.18
CA MET A 63 -5.10 5.10 -11.72
C MET A 63 -5.86 5.67 -12.93
N SER A 64 -7.18 5.80 -12.82
CA SER A 64 -7.98 6.56 -13.76
C SER A 64 -7.61 8.05 -13.74
N ASP A 65 -7.96 8.76 -14.82
CA ASP A 65 -7.62 10.19 -14.97
C ASP A 65 -8.20 11.09 -13.85
N ASP A 66 -9.33 10.68 -13.28
CA ASP A 66 -10.01 11.35 -12.16
C ASP A 66 -9.47 10.95 -10.77
N GLY A 67 -8.62 9.93 -10.70
CA GLY A 67 -8.04 9.43 -9.45
C GLY A 67 -8.96 8.53 -8.61
N GLU A 68 -10.16 8.22 -9.10
CA GLU A 68 -11.19 7.52 -8.32
C GLU A 68 -11.19 6.00 -8.48
N HIS A 69 -10.53 5.49 -9.52
CA HIS A 69 -10.52 4.06 -9.85
C HIS A 69 -9.11 3.54 -10.13
N LEU A 70 -8.91 2.26 -9.82
CA LEU A 70 -7.73 1.51 -10.27
C LEU A 70 -8.02 0.84 -11.61
N MET A 71 -6.99 0.76 -12.43
CA MET A 71 -6.99 0.09 -13.71
C MET A 71 -5.88 -0.94 -13.74
N LEU A 72 -6.12 -2.06 -14.43
CA LEU A 72 -5.11 -3.09 -14.66
C LEU A 72 -4.95 -3.31 -16.16
N SER A 73 -3.73 -3.16 -16.66
CA SER A 73 -3.39 -3.24 -18.09
C SER A 73 -4.27 -2.35 -18.97
N GLY A 74 -4.58 -1.14 -18.48
CA GLY A 74 -5.39 -0.14 -19.21
C GLY A 74 -6.90 -0.39 -19.20
N ASN A 75 -7.39 -1.41 -18.49
CA ASN A 75 -8.83 -1.67 -18.35
C ASN A 75 -9.29 -1.29 -16.95
N LEU A 76 -10.43 -0.61 -16.88
CA LEU A 76 -11.20 -0.53 -15.64
C LEU A 76 -11.68 -1.95 -15.32
N VAL A 77 -11.39 -2.41 -14.10
CA VAL A 77 -11.96 -3.66 -13.63
C VAL A 77 -13.42 -3.38 -13.25
N ASP A 78 -14.35 -4.07 -13.93
CA ASP A 78 -15.78 -3.95 -13.66
C ASP A 78 -16.04 -4.20 -12.16
N ASP A 79 -16.90 -3.37 -11.56
CA ASP A 79 -17.32 -3.43 -10.14
C ASP A 79 -16.34 -2.84 -9.10
N ALA A 80 -15.63 -1.76 -9.48
CA ALA A 80 -15.20 -0.59 -8.67
C ALA A 80 -14.52 -0.77 -7.29
N SER A 81 -14.23 -1.98 -6.82
CA SER A 81 -13.47 -2.20 -5.59
C SER A 81 -11.96 -2.28 -5.89
N PRO A 82 -11.12 -1.42 -5.28
CA PRO A 82 -9.67 -1.54 -5.35
C PRO A 82 -9.14 -2.94 -5.02
N ALA A 83 -9.81 -3.66 -4.11
CA ALA A 83 -9.44 -4.99 -3.70
C ALA A 83 -9.44 -6.00 -4.86
N LEU A 84 -10.40 -5.90 -5.79
CA LEU A 84 -10.47 -6.83 -6.95
C LEU A 84 -9.28 -6.66 -7.90
N VAL A 85 -8.80 -5.43 -8.06
CA VAL A 85 -7.59 -5.15 -8.83
C VAL A 85 -6.37 -5.76 -8.14
N MET A 86 -6.29 -5.61 -6.81
CA MET A 86 -5.19 -6.14 -6.01
C MET A 86 -5.18 -7.66 -5.92
N THR A 87 -6.35 -8.31 -5.93
CA THR A 87 -6.46 -9.77 -6.11
C THR A 87 -5.75 -10.24 -7.38
N GLN A 88 -5.98 -9.56 -8.49
CA GLN A 88 -5.37 -9.94 -9.77
C GLN A 88 -3.86 -9.62 -9.81
N LEU A 89 -3.46 -8.47 -9.25
CA LEU A 89 -2.07 -8.02 -9.27
C LEU A 89 -1.17 -8.87 -8.37
N PHE A 90 -1.62 -9.18 -7.15
CA PHE A 90 -0.83 -9.88 -6.14
C PHE A 90 -1.18 -11.37 -6.03
N GLY A 91 -2.16 -11.88 -6.78
CA GLY A 91 -2.63 -13.27 -6.62
C GLY A 91 -3.30 -13.54 -5.25
N LEU A 92 -3.85 -12.50 -4.62
CA LEU A 92 -4.50 -12.59 -3.30
C LEU A 92 -5.93 -13.17 -3.40
N PRO A 93 -6.36 -14.00 -2.44
CA PRO A 93 -7.78 -14.28 -2.23
C PRO A 93 -8.59 -12.97 -2.07
N PRO A 94 -9.83 -12.88 -2.57
CA PRO A 94 -10.63 -11.66 -2.46
C PRO A 94 -10.81 -11.14 -1.03
N SER A 95 -10.91 -12.04 -0.04
CA SER A 95 -11.00 -11.66 1.38
C SER A 95 -9.76 -10.94 1.87
N ASP A 96 -8.59 -11.39 1.43
CA ASP A 96 -7.30 -10.87 1.88
C ASP A 96 -7.01 -9.54 1.19
N ALA A 97 -7.38 -9.42 -0.09
CA ALA A 97 -7.31 -8.17 -0.81
C ALA A 97 -8.26 -7.10 -0.25
N GLU A 98 -9.47 -7.48 0.17
CA GLU A 98 -10.41 -6.57 0.83
C GLU A 98 -9.90 -6.15 2.21
N HIS A 99 -9.29 -7.07 2.95
CA HIS A 99 -8.67 -6.76 4.23
C HIS A 99 -7.47 -5.81 4.09
N LEU A 100 -6.60 -6.02 3.10
CA LEU A 100 -5.36 -5.25 2.92
C LEU A 100 -5.51 -3.98 2.08
N PHE A 101 -6.49 -3.91 1.18
CA PHE A 101 -6.64 -2.81 0.22
C PHE A 101 -8.07 -2.28 0.10
N GLY A 102 -8.98 -2.76 0.95
CA GLY A 102 -10.32 -2.21 1.09
C GLY A 102 -10.33 -0.82 1.74
N LYS A 103 -11.55 -0.32 2.00
CA LYS A 103 -11.77 0.99 2.63
C LYS A 103 -11.44 0.95 4.12
N ARG A 104 -11.15 2.11 4.72
CA ARG A 104 -10.95 2.25 6.18
C ARG A 104 -11.96 1.47 7.05
N ASP A 105 -13.23 1.39 6.62
CA ASP A 105 -14.28 0.64 7.33
C ASP A 105 -14.00 -0.85 7.54
N THR A 106 -13.14 -1.46 6.70
CA THR A 106 -12.68 -2.84 6.90
C THR A 106 -11.70 -2.99 8.06
N TYR A 107 -11.09 -1.88 8.50
CA TYR A 107 -10.16 -1.82 9.62
C TYR A 107 -10.80 -1.35 10.93
N THR A 108 -11.88 -0.57 10.88
CA THR A 108 -12.52 0.06 12.05
C THR A 108 -13.46 -0.83 12.84
N LEU A 109 -13.71 -2.08 12.44
CA LEU A 109 -14.39 -3.08 13.27
C LEU A 109 -13.43 -3.60 14.38
N GLY A 110 -12.99 -2.71 15.28
CA GLY A 110 -12.30 -3.06 16.52
C GLY A 110 -10.97 -2.37 16.81
N ASP A 111 -10.45 -1.48 15.94
CA ASP A 111 -9.14 -0.86 16.14
C ASP A 111 -9.21 0.55 16.79
N ASP A 112 -9.30 0.59 18.13
CA ASP A 112 -9.13 1.80 18.96
C ASP A 112 -7.63 2.13 19.21
N SER A 113 -6.72 1.66 18.33
CA SER A 113 -5.27 1.68 18.56
C SER A 113 -4.64 3.07 18.52
N GLY A 114 -5.33 4.06 17.92
CA GLY A 114 -4.78 5.40 17.67
C GLY A 114 -3.66 5.44 16.63
N LEU A 115 -3.46 4.37 15.85
CA LEU A 115 -2.46 4.32 14.78
C LEU A 115 -2.84 5.19 13.58
N SER A 116 -1.83 5.74 12.89
CA SER A 116 -2.03 6.38 11.59
C SER A 116 -2.35 5.33 10.51
N ASP A 117 -2.99 5.76 9.43
CA ASP A 117 -3.45 4.90 8.33
C ASP A 117 -2.34 4.06 7.71
N LYS A 118 -1.16 4.67 7.57
CA LYS A 118 0.04 3.97 7.13
C LYS A 118 0.40 2.83 8.10
N ARG A 119 0.46 3.12 9.40
CA ARG A 119 0.87 2.16 10.42
C ARG A 119 -0.13 1.02 10.57
N LEU A 120 -1.42 1.31 10.43
CA LEU A 120 -2.47 0.32 10.41
C LEU A 120 -2.30 -0.64 9.23
N TRP A 121 -2.17 -0.12 8.02
CA TRP A 121 -1.95 -0.94 6.83
C TRP A 121 -0.66 -1.78 6.93
N GLN A 122 0.44 -1.18 7.40
CA GLN A 122 1.71 -1.88 7.62
C GLN A 122 1.57 -3.03 8.63
N ARG A 123 0.81 -2.83 9.72
CA ARG A 123 0.55 -3.87 10.72
C ARG A 123 -0.21 -5.04 10.09
N GLU A 124 -1.32 -4.77 9.40
CA GLU A 124 -2.14 -5.83 8.80
C GLU A 124 -1.36 -6.60 7.72
N LEU A 125 -0.60 -5.91 6.87
CA LEU A 125 0.24 -6.58 5.87
C LEU A 125 1.35 -7.43 6.51
N ARG A 126 1.96 -6.95 7.60
CA ARG A 126 2.96 -7.72 8.34
C ARG A 126 2.33 -8.97 8.97
N ASP A 127 1.16 -8.84 9.58
CA ASP A 127 0.48 -9.95 10.22
C ASP A 127 0.02 -10.99 9.18
N TYR A 128 -0.40 -10.54 7.99
CA TYR A 128 -0.64 -11.38 6.83
C TYR A 128 0.62 -12.17 6.44
N LEU A 129 1.74 -11.49 6.16
CA LEU A 129 3.00 -12.14 5.80
C LEU A 129 3.48 -13.11 6.89
N LYS A 130 3.30 -12.77 8.17
CA LYS A 130 3.63 -13.63 9.31
C LYS A 130 2.84 -14.92 9.30
N SER A 131 1.52 -14.84 9.13
CA SER A 131 0.63 -16.01 9.14
C SER A 131 0.91 -16.97 7.98
N HIS A 132 1.48 -16.48 6.89
CA HIS A 132 1.92 -17.27 5.73
C HIS A 132 3.40 -17.72 5.81
N GLY A 133 4.10 -17.44 6.91
CA GLY A 133 5.51 -17.82 7.10
C GLY A 133 6.48 -17.11 6.15
N GLN A 134 6.12 -15.90 5.70
CA GLN A 134 6.88 -15.12 4.71
C GLN A 134 7.73 -14.00 5.33
N LEU A 135 7.66 -13.84 6.65
CA LEU A 135 8.61 -13.02 7.40
C LEU A 135 9.85 -13.87 7.67
N ASP A 136 10.96 -13.55 7.00
CA ASP A 136 12.28 -14.01 7.43
C ASP A 136 12.82 -13.07 8.51
N SER A 137 13.80 -13.56 9.26
CA SER A 137 14.46 -12.81 10.32
C SER A 137 15.12 -11.52 9.81
N ASP A 138 15.53 -11.49 8.54
CA ASP A 138 16.20 -10.35 7.92
C ASP A 138 15.20 -9.22 7.61
N PHE A 139 13.97 -9.56 7.22
CA PHE A 139 12.87 -8.61 7.06
C PHE A 139 12.40 -8.13 8.43
N GLU A 140 12.25 -9.01 9.43
CA GLU A 140 11.97 -8.58 10.81
C GLU A 140 13.07 -7.65 11.34
N GLU A 141 14.34 -7.95 11.13
CA GLU A 141 15.47 -7.09 11.54
C GLU A 141 15.46 -5.75 10.80
N ARG A 142 15.16 -5.71 9.50
CA ARG A 142 14.99 -4.45 8.73
C ARG A 142 13.83 -3.61 9.24
N LEU A 143 12.77 -4.24 9.75
CA LEU A 143 11.64 -3.55 10.36
C LEU A 143 11.97 -3.03 11.76
N GLU A 144 12.66 -3.83 12.58
CA GLU A 144 13.05 -3.47 13.95
C GLU A 144 14.15 -2.40 13.98
N THR A 145 15.13 -2.48 13.07
CA THR A 145 16.19 -1.45 12.93
C THR A 145 15.65 -0.12 12.41
N ARG A 146 14.47 -0.11 11.76
CA ARG A 146 13.75 1.12 11.42
C ARG A 146 12.89 1.68 12.56
N GLY A 147 12.63 0.89 13.61
CA GLY A 147 12.11 1.31 14.91
C GLY A 147 10.73 1.99 14.93
N PRO A 148 9.91 1.81 15.99
CA PRO A 148 8.63 2.51 16.14
C PRO A 148 8.76 3.98 16.59
N PHE A 149 9.97 4.55 16.55
CA PHE A 149 10.30 5.88 17.10
C PHE A 149 11.29 6.70 16.24
N ALA A 150 11.57 6.30 15.00
CA ALA A 150 12.34 7.16 14.12
C ALA A 150 11.42 8.26 13.57
N ASP A 151 11.39 9.41 14.25
CA ASP A 151 11.13 10.69 13.59
C ASP A 151 11.88 10.73 12.25
N PRO A 152 11.29 11.33 11.19
CA PRO A 152 11.85 11.27 9.85
C PRO A 152 13.34 11.56 9.90
N VAL A 153 14.15 10.60 9.43
CA VAL A 153 15.57 10.79 9.23
C VAL A 153 15.70 11.83 8.12
N ASN A 154 15.71 13.08 8.54
CA ASN A 154 16.15 14.26 7.84
C ASN A 154 15.54 14.50 6.44
N PRO A 155 14.64 15.49 6.26
CA PRO A 155 14.09 15.87 4.94
C PRO A 155 15.13 16.40 3.93
N SER A 156 16.42 16.28 4.23
CA SER A 156 17.55 16.78 3.45
C SER A 156 18.06 15.78 2.41
N GLU A 157 17.72 14.49 2.50
CA GLU A 157 18.23 13.45 1.57
C GLU A 157 17.33 13.18 0.36
N LEU A 158 16.13 13.77 0.29
CA LEU A 158 15.25 13.72 -0.90
C LEU A 158 15.68 14.67 -2.04
N ARG A 159 16.84 15.32 -1.93
CA ARG A 159 17.33 16.32 -2.91
C ARG A 159 18.21 15.78 -4.05
N ALA A 160 18.27 14.48 -4.26
CA ALA A 160 19.14 13.92 -5.31
C ALA A 160 18.46 12.85 -6.15
N LEU A 161 17.38 13.21 -6.85
CA LEU A 161 17.02 12.64 -8.16
C LEU A 161 16.40 13.74 -9.05
#